data_AF-A0A445C4V8-F1
#
_entry.id   AF-A0A445C4V8-F1
#
_cell.length_a   1.000
_cell.length_b   1.000
_cell.length_c   1.000
_cell.angle_alpha   90.00
_cell.angle_beta   90.00
_cell.angle_gamma   90.00
#
_symmetry.space_group_name_H-M   'P 1'
#
loop_
_entity.id
_entity.type
_entity.pdbx_description
1 polymer ?
#
loop_
_entity_poly.entity_id
_entity_poly.type
_entity_poly.pdbx_seq_one_letter_code
_entity_poly.pdbx_strand_id
1 'polypeptide(L)' 'MVSQNYKLFKTNVQVTETNNECACVKWTIKFEKINEHVKTPYAYLEFYEKGTKEVNDHLLKA' A
#
# COMPACT_ATOMS: atom_id res chain seq x y z
N MET A 1 -15.36 -7.46 -3.38
CA MET A 1 -14.41 -7.57 -2.24
C MET A 1 -13.10 -8.17 -2.71
N VAL A 2 -11.97 -7.85 -2.08
CA VAL A 2 -10.64 -8.38 -2.44
C VAL A 2 -10.65 -9.91 -2.59
N SER A 3 -11.32 -10.60 -1.66
CA SER A 3 -11.51 -12.07 -1.67
C SER A 3 -12.26 -12.63 -2.88
N GLN A 4 -13.08 -11.83 -3.57
CA GLN A 4 -13.80 -12.26 -4.77
C GLN A 4 -12.95 -12.16 -6.04
N ASN A 5 -11.85 -11.41 -6.00
CA ASN A 5 -11.01 -11.11 -7.17
C ASN A 5 -9.63 -11.78 -7.07
N TYR A 6 -9.14 -12.05 -5.85
CA TYR A 6 -7.81 -12.57 -5.64
C TYR A 6 -7.84 -13.77 -4.68
N LYS A 7 -7.19 -14.86 -5.08
CA LYS A 7 -6.95 -16.04 -4.22
C LYS A 7 -5.98 -15.70 -3.10
N LEU A 8 -5.00 -14.87 -3.43
CA LEU A 8 -4.03 -14.31 -2.50
C LEU A 8 -4.04 -12.81 -2.66
N PHE A 9 -4.14 -12.10 -1.54
CA PHE A 9 -3.89 -10.67 -1.50
C PHE A 9 -3.23 -10.33 -0.17
N LYS A 10 -1.93 -10.08 -0.21
CA LYS A 10 -1.12 -9.76 0.97
C LYS A 10 -0.45 -8.42 0.75
N THR A 11 -0.73 -7.50 1.66
CA THR A 11 -0.06 -6.20 1.72
C THR A 11 1.04 -6.23 2.77
N ASN A 12 2.21 -5.69 2.44
CA ASN A 12 3.30 -5.46 3.36
C ASN A 12 3.70 -3.99 3.31
N VAL A 13 3.87 -3.40 4.48
CA VAL A 13 4.45 -2.08 4.67
C VAL A 13 5.81 -2.24 5.30
N GLN A 14 6.81 -1.60 4.70
CA GLN A 14 8.13 -1.47 5.27
C GLN A 14 8.42 0.02 5.43
N VAL A 15 8.70 0.42 6.66
CA VAL A 15 9.16 1.77 6.97
C VAL A 15 10.65 1.68 7.27
N THR A 16 11.44 2.54 6.64
CA THR A 16 12.88 2.59 6.83
C THR A 16 13.26 4.02 7.14
N GLU A 17 13.87 4.23 8.31
CA GLU A 17 14.43 5.52 8.69
C GLU A 17 15.49 5.93 7.67
N THR A 18 15.49 7.20 7.35
CA THR A 18 16.48 7.86 6.50
C THR A 18 17.14 8.97 7.32
N ASN A 19 18.17 9.59 6.78
CA ASN A 19 18.86 10.68 7.48
C ASN A 19 17.88 11.85 7.75
N ASN A 20 18.13 12.61 8.82
CA ASN A 20 17.40 13.85 9.17
C ASN A 20 15.90 13.65 9.45
N GLU A 21 15.55 12.75 10.38
CA GLU A 21 14.16 12.58 10.88
C GLU A 21 13.12 12.25 9.81
N CYS A 22 13.57 11.80 8.64
CA CYS A 22 12.72 11.38 7.54
C CYS A 22 12.62 9.85 7.52
N ALA A 23 11.50 9.32 7.03
CA ALA A 23 11.34 7.89 6.78
C ALA A 23 10.86 7.64 5.34
N CYS A 24 11.36 6.56 4.75
CA CYS A 24 10.87 6.04 3.48
C CYS A 24 9.86 4.92 3.74
N VAL A 25 8.67 5.03 3.15
CA VAL A 25 7.60 4.02 3.24
C VAL A 25 7.50 3.27 1.93
N LYS A 26 7.69 1.95 1.99
CA LYS A 26 7.54 1.05 0.85
C LYS A 26 6.32 0.15 1.05
N TRP A 27 5.35 0.28 0.15
CA TRP A 27 4.20 -0.63 0.06
C TRP A 27 4.45 -1.72 -0.97
N THR A 28 4.18 -2.96 -0.59
CA THR A 28 4.26 -4.12 -1.50
C THR A 28 2.95 -4.90 -1.43
N ILE A 29 2.34 -5.14 -2.60
CA ILE A 29 1.15 -5.99 -2.73
C ILE A 29 1.58 -7.27 -3.45
N LYS A 30 1.47 -8.40 -2.77
CA LYS A 30 1.59 -9.73 -3.37
C LYS A 30 0.19 -10.25 -3.64
N PHE A 31 -0.11 -10.59 -4.88
CA PHE A 31 -1.44 -11.03 -5.27
C PHE A 31 -1.40 -12.22 -6.22
N GLU A 32 -2.45 -13.05 -6.15
CA GLU A 32 -2.77 -14.08 -7.13
C GLU A 32 -4.22 -13.88 -7.55
N LYS A 33 -4.45 -13.65 -8.85
CA LYS A 33 -5.80 -13.44 -9.39
C LYS A 33 -6.59 -14.76 -9.39
N ILE A 34 -7.91 -14.68 -9.22
CA ILE A 34 -8.76 -15.87 -9.41
C ILE A 34 -8.80 -16.34 -10.87
N ASN A 35 -8.64 -15.42 -11.83
CA ASN A 35 -8.52 -15.66 -13.27
C ASN A 35 -7.91 -14.44 -13.99
N GLU A 36 -7.64 -14.55 -15.29
CA GLU A 36 -6.94 -13.53 -16.09
C GLU A 36 -7.74 -12.23 -16.29
N HIS A 37 -9.07 -12.28 -16.21
CA HIS A 37 -9.94 -11.11 -16.40
C HIS A 37 -9.93 -10.15 -15.21
N VAL A 38 -9.42 -10.59 -14.05
CA VAL A 38 -9.28 -9.72 -12.88
C VAL A 38 -8.19 -8.69 -13.15
N LYS A 39 -8.49 -7.42 -12.89
CA LYS A 39 -7.52 -6.33 -13.03
C LYS A 39 -6.40 -6.43 -12.00
N THR A 40 -5.22 -5.94 -12.38
CA THR A 40 -4.10 -5.78 -11.43
C THR A 40 -4.46 -4.71 -10.38
N PRO A 41 -4.16 -4.91 -9.09
CA PRO A 41 -4.66 -4.05 -8.00
C PRO A 41 -3.92 -2.71 -7.86
N TYR A 42 -3.61 -2.00 -8.95
CA TYR A 42 -2.90 -0.73 -8.92
C TYR A 42 -3.63 0.36 -8.11
N ALA A 43 -4.97 0.39 -8.18
CA ALA A 43 -5.78 1.32 -7.40
C ALA A 43 -5.57 1.19 -5.88
N TYR A 44 -5.19 0.00 -5.39
CA TYR A 44 -4.87 -0.19 -3.97
C TYR A 44 -3.51 0.45 -3.60
N LEU A 45 -2.54 0.47 -4.52
CA LEU A 45 -1.27 1.17 -4.31
C LEU A 45 -1.51 2.68 -4.18
N GLU A 46 -2.32 3.26 -5.06
CA GLU A 46 -2.70 4.68 -4.99
C GLU A 46 -3.42 5.01 -3.68
N PHE A 47 -4.32 4.12 -3.22
CA PHE A 47 -4.98 4.27 -1.93
C PHE A 47 -3.99 4.27 -0.76
N TYR A 48 -3.03 3.32 -0.75
CA TYR A 48 -2.01 3.26 0.31
C TYR A 48 -1.07 4.48 0.28
N GLU A 49 -0.70 4.96 -0.90
CA GLU A 49 0.10 6.18 -1.06
C GLU A 49 -0.64 7.40 -0.48
N LYS A 50 -1.91 7.57 -0.86
CA LYS A 50 -2.74 8.67 -0.35
C LYS A 50 -2.87 8.61 1.18
N GLY A 51 -3.20 7.44 1.73
CA GLY A 51 -3.30 7.25 3.18
C GLY A 51 -1.98 7.51 3.91
N THR A 52 -0.84 7.14 3.32
CA THR A 52 0.49 7.43 3.89
C THR A 52 0.75 8.93 3.97
N LYS A 53 0.39 9.69 2.92
CA LYS A 53 0.50 11.16 2.90
C LYS A 53 -0.39 11.81 3.96
N GLU A 54 -1.64 11.35 4.09
CA GLU A 54 -2.58 11.88 5.10
C GLU A 54 -2.09 11.63 6.54
N VAL A 55 -1.54 10.44 6.82
CA VAL A 55 -0.92 10.13 8.13
C VAL A 55 0.28 11.04 8.39
N ASN A 56 1.15 11.22 7.40
CA ASN A 56 2.29 12.12 7.51
C ASN A 56 1.85 13.58 7.80
N ASP A 57 0.87 14.08 7.06
CA ASP A 57 0.31 15.42 7.27
C ASP A 57 -0.32 15.59 8.65
N HIS A 58 -0.95 14.54 9.17
CA HIS A 58 -1.52 14.56 10.53
C HIS A 58 -0.41 14.60 11.59
N LEU A 59 0.65 13.80 11.43
CA LEU A 59 1.78 13.77 12.36
C LEU A 59 2.59 15.07 12.36
N LEU A 60 2.78 15.70 11.20
CA LEU A 60 3.49 16.99 11.10
C LEU A 60 2.69 18.18 11.66
N LYS A 61 1.37 18.04 11.80
CA LYS A 61 0.48 19.05 12.38
C LYS A 61 0.24 18.87 13.88
N ALA A 62 0.72 17.76 14.46
CA ALA A 62 0.53 17.40 15.86
C ALA A 62 1.62 17.98 16.77
#